data_AF-A0A2N9Y895-F1
#
_entry.id   AF-A0A2N9Y895-F1
#
_cell.length_a   1.000
_cell.length_b   1.000
_cell.length_c   1.000
_cell.angle_alpha   90.00
_cell.angle_beta   90.00
_cell.angle_gamma   90.00
#
_symmetry.space_group_name_H-M   'P 1'
#
loop_
_entity.id
_entity.type
_entity.pdbx_description
1 polymer ?
#
loop_
_entity_poly.entity_id
_entity_poly.type
_entity_poly.pdbx_seq_one_letter_code
_entity_poly.pdbx_strand_id
1 'polypeptide(L)'
;MKKKFRYEIDVGHLSPLTDKQRVEIDELAAMPDSAIDHSDIPTLDDAFWKNAVRNPFYKPTKTVTTVRVDSDVLAWLKSQGKGYQTRINAILRDAMLRSMR
;
A
#
# COMPACT_ATOMS: atom_id res chain seq x y z
N MET A 1 1.31 -38.57 17.16
CA MET A 1 2.33 -37.97 16.25
C MET A 1 1.63 -36.97 15.34
N LYS A 2 2.01 -35.69 15.33
CA LYS A 2 1.40 -34.68 14.44
C LYS A 2 2.16 -34.67 13.10
N LYS A 3 1.54 -35.13 12.01
CA LYS A 3 2.09 -34.97 10.65
C LYS A 3 2.04 -33.49 10.28
N LYS A 4 3.18 -32.90 9.94
CA LYS A 4 3.23 -31.57 9.31
C LYS A 4 3.08 -31.78 7.80
N PHE A 5 2.07 -31.17 7.21
CA PHE A 5 1.95 -31.04 5.76
C PHE A 5 2.54 -29.69 5.36
N ARG A 6 3.46 -29.71 4.41
CA ARG A 6 4.01 -28.52 3.77
C ARG A 6 3.49 -28.54 2.34
N TYR A 7 2.76 -27.49 1.96
CA TYR A 7 2.22 -27.32 0.62
C TYR A 7 3.03 -26.22 -0.07
N GLU A 8 3.70 -26.56 -1.16
CA GLU A 8 4.44 -25.62 -2.01
C GLU A 8 3.58 -25.38 -3.25
N ILE A 9 3.17 -24.13 -3.46
CA ILE A 9 2.39 -23.72 -4.63
C ILE A 9 3.36 -23.21 -5.67
N ASP A 10 3.44 -23.88 -6.83
CA ASP A 10 4.12 -23.34 -8.00
C ASP A 10 3.19 -22.33 -8.70
N VAL A 11 3.46 -21.05 -8.50
CA VAL A 11 2.66 -19.95 -9.05
C VAL A 11 2.75 -19.89 -10.59
N GLY A 12 3.76 -20.51 -11.20
CA GLY A 12 3.91 -20.63 -12.66
C GLY A 12 3.22 -21.84 -13.27
N HIS A 13 2.79 -22.81 -12.45
CA HIS A 13 2.14 -24.03 -12.89
C HIS A 13 1.05 -24.49 -11.90
N LEU A 14 -0.06 -23.76 -11.89
CA LEU A 14 -1.22 -24.07 -11.06
C LEU A 14 -1.92 -25.32 -11.58
N SER A 15 -2.31 -26.21 -10.66
CA SER A 15 -3.16 -27.36 -10.97
C SER A 15 -4.48 -26.90 -11.61
N PRO A 16 -4.99 -27.60 -12.62
CA PRO A 16 -6.27 -27.27 -13.22
C PRO A 16 -7.41 -27.41 -12.19
N LEU A 17 -8.46 -26.61 -12.38
CA LEU A 17 -9.65 -26.69 -11.53
C LEU A 17 -10.28 -28.08 -11.64
N THR A 18 -10.69 -28.61 -10.50
CA THR A 18 -11.52 -29.82 -10.47
C THR A 18 -12.93 -29.52 -10.95
N ASP A 19 -13.65 -30.53 -11.45
CA ASP A 19 -15.02 -30.36 -11.91
C ASP A 19 -15.95 -29.79 -10.84
N LYS A 20 -15.73 -30.16 -9.57
CA LYS A 20 -16.47 -29.60 -8.42
C LYS A 20 -16.24 -28.11 -8.26
N GLN A 21 -14.98 -27.66 -8.36
CA GLN A 21 -14.64 -26.24 -8.26
C GLN A 21 -15.22 -25.43 -9.42
N ARG A 22 -15.27 -26.00 -10.62
CA ARG A 22 -15.90 -25.34 -11.77
C ARG A 22 -17.39 -25.11 -11.54
N VAL A 23 -18.10 -26.14 -11.10
CA VAL A 23 -19.54 -26.04 -10.78
C VAL A 23 -19.78 -25.01 -9.67
N GLU A 24 -18.98 -25.03 -8.60
CA GLU A 24 -19.10 -24.05 -7.50
C GLU A 24 -18.88 -22.61 -7.98
N ILE A 25 -17.89 -22.37 -8.85
CA ILE A 25 -17.64 -21.05 -9.44
C ILE A 25 -18.81 -20.61 -10.33
N ASP A 26 -19.35 -21.51 -11.15
CA ASP A 26 -20.50 -21.21 -12.01
C ASP A 26 -21.76 -20.88 -11.19
N GLU A 27 -21.97 -21.58 -10.07
CA GLU A 27 -23.05 -21.29 -9.11
C GLU A 27 -22.86 -19.93 -8.43
N LEU A 28 -21.65 -19.61 -7.97
CA LEU A 28 -21.33 -18.30 -7.37
C LEU A 28 -21.48 -17.16 -8.38
N ALA A 29 -21.10 -17.37 -9.64
CA ALA A 29 -21.22 -16.37 -10.70
C ALA A 29 -22.68 -16.08 -11.09
N ALA A 30 -23.58 -17.05 -10.90
CA ALA A 30 -25.01 -16.88 -11.15
C ALA A 30 -25.76 -16.25 -9.96
N MET A 31 -25.13 -16.16 -8.79
CA MET A 31 -25.74 -15.58 -7.58
C MET A 31 -25.88 -14.05 -7.73
N PRO A 32 -27.05 -13.46 -7.41
CA PRO A 32 -27.21 -12.02 -7.44
C PRO A 32 -26.50 -11.34 -6.25
N ASP A 33 -25.98 -10.13 -6.45
CA ASP A 33 -25.29 -9.34 -5.42
C ASP A 33 -26.12 -9.17 -4.13
N SER A 34 -27.45 -9.10 -4.23
CA SER A 34 -28.34 -8.97 -3.08
C SER A 34 -28.35 -10.18 -2.14
N ALA A 35 -27.87 -11.34 -2.60
CA ALA A 35 -27.75 -12.55 -1.80
C ALA A 35 -26.39 -12.67 -1.09
N ILE A 36 -25.46 -11.75 -1.34
CA ILE A 36 -24.15 -11.72 -0.68
C ILE A 36 -24.34 -11.24 0.76
N ASP A 37 -23.94 -12.08 1.71
CA ASP A 37 -23.92 -11.73 3.13
C ASP A 37 -22.70 -10.83 3.43
N HIS A 38 -22.96 -9.62 3.92
CA HIS A 38 -21.96 -8.65 4.35
C HIS A 38 -21.98 -8.41 5.87
N SER A 39 -22.62 -9.29 6.65
CA SER A 39 -22.80 -9.11 8.09
C SER A 39 -21.49 -9.07 8.88
N ASP A 40 -20.44 -9.70 8.37
CA ASP A 40 -19.10 -9.74 8.95
C ASP A 40 -18.22 -8.53 8.56
N ILE A 41 -18.54 -7.87 7.44
CA ILE A 41 -17.77 -6.75 6.89
C ILE A 41 -18.73 -5.59 6.58
N PRO A 42 -19.01 -4.72 7.56
CA PRO A 42 -19.89 -3.58 7.35
C PRO A 42 -19.30 -2.60 6.32
N THR A 43 -20.18 -1.95 5.57
CA THR A 43 -19.80 -0.95 4.56
C THR A 43 -19.00 0.19 5.19
N LEU A 44 -17.90 0.56 4.54
CA LEU A 44 -17.07 1.69 4.97
C LEU A 44 -17.79 3.02 4.69
N ASP A 45 -18.19 3.71 5.75
CA ASP A 45 -18.91 4.97 5.68
C ASP A 45 -17.98 6.21 5.71
N ASP A 46 -18.56 7.40 5.54
CA ASP A 46 -17.80 8.65 5.60
C ASP A 46 -17.11 8.87 6.95
N ALA A 47 -17.64 8.30 8.04
CA ALA A 47 -17.04 8.41 9.37
C ALA A 47 -15.74 7.62 9.47
N PHE A 48 -15.67 6.44 8.84
CA PHE A 48 -14.45 5.68 8.66
C PHE A 48 -13.41 6.47 7.86
N TRP A 49 -13.80 7.02 6.69
CA TRP A 49 -12.87 7.74 5.83
C TRP A 49 -12.34 9.04 6.42
N LYS A 50 -13.11 9.73 7.27
CA LYS A 50 -12.64 10.92 8.01
C LYS A 50 -11.40 10.65 8.87
N ASN A 51 -11.29 9.44 9.42
CA ASN A 51 -10.20 9.05 10.31
C ASN A 51 -9.23 8.05 9.67
N ALA A 52 -9.45 7.70 8.41
CA ALA A 52 -8.64 6.71 7.70
C ALA A 52 -7.21 7.23 7.52
N VAL A 53 -6.24 6.49 8.06
CA VAL A 53 -4.82 6.77 7.84
C VAL A 53 -4.39 6.14 6.52
N ARG A 54 -3.96 6.96 5.56
CA ARG A 54 -3.43 6.47 4.30
C ARG A 54 -2.17 5.63 4.56
N ASN A 55 -2.26 4.33 4.22
CA ASN A 55 -1.20 3.32 4.20
C ASN A 55 0.02 3.62 5.11
N PRO A 56 -0.03 3.23 6.40
CA PRO A 56 1.09 3.46 7.32
C PRO A 56 2.37 2.70 6.95
N PHE A 57 2.28 1.74 6.02
CA PHE A 57 3.40 0.90 5.61
C PHE A 57 4.14 1.44 4.38
N TYR A 58 3.64 2.48 3.73
CA TYR A 58 4.38 3.12 2.65
C TYR A 58 5.59 3.88 3.21
N LYS A 59 6.77 3.25 3.10
CA LYS A 59 8.06 3.85 3.42
C LYS A 59 8.81 4.10 2.12
N PRO A 60 8.92 5.37 1.66
CA PRO A 60 9.75 5.69 0.50
C PRO A 60 11.19 5.22 0.75
N THR A 61 11.70 4.35 -0.11
CA THR A 61 13.10 3.96 -0.11
C THR A 61 13.93 5.19 -0.46
N LYS A 62 14.74 5.67 0.49
CA LYS A 62 15.64 6.79 0.26
C LYS A 62 16.88 6.28 -0.44
N THR A 63 17.18 6.82 -1.61
CA THR A 63 18.45 6.59 -2.31
C THR A 63 19.47 7.62 -1.86
N VAL A 64 20.67 7.15 -1.48
CA VAL A 64 21.78 8.05 -1.16
C VAL A 64 22.28 8.65 -2.47
N THR A 65 22.17 9.97 -2.61
CA THR A 65 22.63 10.72 -3.79
C THR A 65 23.37 11.97 -3.33
N THR A 66 24.42 12.36 -4.06
CA THR A 66 25.15 13.61 -3.82
C THR A 66 24.57 14.72 -4.68
N VAL A 67 24.08 15.79 -4.05
CA VAL A 67 23.51 16.97 -4.72
C VAL A 67 24.23 18.21 -4.22
N ARG A 68 24.48 19.18 -5.12
CA ARG A 68 25.02 20.49 -4.75
C ARG A 68 23.86 21.43 -4.40
N VAL A 69 23.99 22.14 -3.30
CA VAL A 69 23.02 23.12 -2.80
C VAL A 69 23.78 24.41 -2.49
N ASP A 70 23.17 25.56 -2.79
CA ASP A 70 23.76 26.86 -2.52
C ASP A 70 24.06 27.04 -1.02
N SER A 71 25.12 27.80 -0.73
CA SER A 71 25.68 27.92 0.62
C SER A 71 24.75 28.64 1.57
N ASP A 72 24.02 29.65 1.09
CA ASP A 72 23.01 30.42 1.80
C ASP A 72 21.77 29.59 2.14
N VAL A 73 21.26 28.81 1.18
CA VAL A 73 20.14 27.88 1.37
C VAL A 73 20.50 26.83 2.41
N LEU A 74 21.71 26.28 2.34
CA LEU A 74 22.20 25.30 3.31
C LEU A 74 22.35 25.92 4.70
N ALA A 75 22.86 27.15 4.80
CA ALA A 75 22.98 27.87 6.06
C ALA A 75 21.60 28.15 6.69
N TRP A 76 20.63 28.61 5.90
CA TRP A 76 19.27 28.82 6.33
C TRP A 76 18.61 27.53 6.86
N LEU A 77 18.74 26.42 6.13
CA LEU A 77 18.19 25.12 6.56
C LEU A 77 18.81 24.59 7.86
N LYS A 78 20.11 24.82 8.06
CA LYS A 78 20.84 24.47 9.29
C LYS A 78 20.45 25.38 10.46
N SER A 79 20.14 26.65 10.22
CA SER A 79 19.71 27.59 11.27
C SER A 79 18.42 27.13 11.98
N GLN A 80 17.59 26.34 11.32
CA GLN A 80 16.35 25.77 11.87
C GLN A 80 16.57 24.54 12.77
N GLY A 81 17.82 24.26 13.16
CA GLY A 81 18.19 23.21 14.10
C GLY A 81 18.41 21.84 13.46
N LYS A 82 18.39 20.79 14.29
CA LYS A 82 18.63 19.40 13.86
C LYS A 82 17.57 18.95 12.84
N GLY A 83 17.94 18.01 11.96
CA GLY A 83 17.03 17.42 10.97
C GLY A 83 16.92 18.16 9.63
N TYR A 84 17.85 19.07 9.31
CA TYR A 84 17.82 19.81 8.05
C TYR A 84 17.82 18.92 6.80
N GLN A 85 18.51 17.77 6.82
CA GLN A 85 18.48 16.78 5.72
C GLN A 85 17.08 16.20 5.49
N THR A 86 16.34 15.89 6.56
CA THR A 86 14.95 15.44 6.47
C THR A 86 14.05 16.55 5.91
N ARG A 87 14.30 17.80 6.31
CA ARG A 87 13.57 18.98 5.78
C ARG A 87 13.83 19.18 4.29
N ILE A 88 15.06 19.04 3.82
CA ILE A 88 15.39 19.08 2.37
C ILE A 88 14.49 18.11 1.61
N ASN A 89 14.44 16.85 2.04
CA ASN A 89 13.61 15.85 1.36
C ASN A 89 12.10 16.17 1.44
N ALA A 90 11.63 16.79 2.53
CA ALA A 90 10.23 17.20 2.66
C ALA A 90 9.87 18.34 1.69
N ILE A 91 10.74 19.35 1.56
CA ILE A 91 10.57 20.47 0.63
C ILE A 91 10.55 19.96 -0.82
N LEU A 92 11.50 19.10 -1.18
CA LEU A 92 11.54 18.51 -2.53
C LEU A 92 10.29 17.69 -2.85
N ARG A 93 9.77 16.94 -1.86
CA ARG A 93 8.51 16.19 -2.03
C ARG A 93 7.32 17.11 -2.22
N ASP A 94 7.20 18.18 -1.44
CA ASP A 94 6.11 19.14 -1.57
C ASP A 94 6.15 19.82 -2.95
N ALA A 95 7.33 20.26 -3.40
CA ALA A 95 7.52 20.85 -4.72
C ALA A 95 7.13 19.87 -5.85
N MET A 96 7.54 18.60 -5.75
CA MET A 96 7.18 17.55 -6.71
C MET A 96 5.65 17.31 -6.76
N LEU A 97 4.98 17.26 -5.61
CA LEU A 97 3.53 17.05 -5.57
C LEU A 97 2.77 18.26 -6.13
N ARG A 98 3.24 19.48 -5.88
CA ARG A 98 2.65 20.70 -6.46
C ARG A 98 2.80 20.76 -7.97
N SER A 99 3.91 20.27 -8.53
CA SER A 99 4.10 20.24 -9.99
C SER A 99 3.25 19.18 -10.71
N MET A 100 2.68 18.23 -9.97
CA MET A 100 1.82 17.16 -10.50
C MET A 100 0.32 17.51 -10.42
N ARG A 101 -0.02 18.70 -9.91
CA ARG A 101 -1.39 19.20 -9.80
C ARG A 101 -1.67 20.20 -10.91
#